data_AF-A0A251QAD6-F1
#
_entry.id   AF-A0A251QAD6-F1
#
_cell.length_a   1.000
_cell.length_b   1.000
_cell.length_c   1.000
_cell.angle_alpha   90.00
_cell.angle_beta   90.00
_cell.angle_gamma   90.00
#
_symmetry.space_group_name_H-M   'P 1'
#
loop_
_entity.id
_entity.type
_entity.pdbx_description
1 polymer ?
#
loop_
_entity_poly.entity_id
_entity_poly.type
_entity_poly.pdbx_seq_one_letter_code
_entity_poly.pdbx_strand_id
1 'polypeptide(L)'
;MVRKRQKVEKPLDADDLIYAEPWYKTVKNLHLWNVSFIDVVLISSPTGMLGLPFLTRMKGFSAKIYVTEAAARLGQLMMEDLVSMHLEIRQFFGPEESSFPQWMKWEDLTLLPSSLKNVALGKDGGELGGWLSLYSAADVKDCMQKVLRLKYAEEICYNSTLIIKAFSSGLEIGSCNWTINGPKGGVGFISSSIFDSAHAMNFDYNALRGNDIIIYSDFSFSDGTEDVESGYDNSIPTTCNRSSLRNYENDCQELAKSLLNVDEGLEERDKLAFICSCVIDSVKAGGSVLIPISRLGIVLLLLEQISTSLDVSTLKVPMYIISSLAEEFLAFSNIIPEWLCKQRQEKLFSGEPLFAHAKLVNEKKLHVFPAVHSPKLLMNWQEPCIVFSPHWSLRLGPAVHLLQRWSGDQNSLLILESGPDVDLALLPFKPMEMKVLECSFLSGIRLQNVEPLLKILQPKVVLLPKDLKQISSLKSNSCSTFHYCVNETLRIPSLKDNSELEIATDLASQFNWRNLKQENINMTRLKGELCVDHGRQRLSTGNQESSESRPLVHWGSTDLEKLLVVLSNRGIKATLGDAFGSESESASLVHVHDPNQALIEVRTTSTVISTADESLASIIFEAIGSVLDGV
;
A
#
# COMPACT_ATOMS: atom_id res chain seq x y z
N MET A 1 42.31 -13.35 -14.91
CA MET A 1 41.04 -13.05 -15.62
C MET A 1 40.62 -14.27 -16.43
N VAL A 2 39.78 -15.13 -15.86
CA VAL A 2 39.17 -16.23 -16.62
C VAL A 2 37.83 -15.71 -17.15
N ARG A 3 37.80 -15.33 -18.44
CA ARG A 3 36.55 -15.02 -19.15
C ARG A 3 35.71 -16.30 -19.18
N LYS A 4 34.67 -16.39 -18.35
CA LYS A 4 33.59 -17.36 -18.52
C LYS A 4 32.98 -17.11 -19.90
N ARG A 5 33.21 -18.02 -20.85
CA ARG A 5 32.44 -18.08 -22.09
C ARG A 5 30.98 -18.28 -21.70
N GLN A 6 30.14 -17.26 -21.83
CA GLN A 6 28.69 -17.45 -21.84
C GLN A 6 28.40 -18.43 -22.99
N LYS A 7 27.85 -19.60 -22.66
CA LYS A 7 27.25 -20.47 -23.67
C LYS A 7 26.15 -19.65 -24.33
N VAL A 8 26.25 -19.43 -25.64
CA VAL A 8 25.15 -18.90 -26.43
C VAL A 8 24.09 -20.00 -26.43
N GLU A 9 23.05 -19.83 -25.62
CA GLU A 9 21.91 -20.74 -25.60
C GLU A 9 21.09 -20.57 -26.89
N LYS A 10 20.48 -21.66 -27.35
CA LYS A 10 19.59 -21.64 -28.51
C LYS A 10 18.40 -20.71 -28.18
N PRO A 11 17.90 -19.89 -29.13
CA PRO A 11 16.68 -19.13 -28.90
C PRO A 11 15.54 -20.09 -28.55
N LEU A 12 14.68 -19.65 -27.61
CA LEU A 12 13.51 -20.40 -27.19
C LEU A 12 12.57 -20.66 -28.38
N ASP A 13 12.03 -21.87 -28.43
CA ASP A 13 10.98 -22.29 -29.33
C ASP A 13 9.66 -22.53 -28.57
N ALA A 14 8.53 -22.58 -29.28
CA ALA A 14 7.24 -22.90 -28.68
C ALA A 14 7.27 -24.27 -27.98
N ASP A 15 7.98 -25.24 -28.56
CA ASP A 15 8.16 -26.59 -28.01
C ASP A 15 8.91 -26.62 -26.66
N ASP A 16 9.66 -25.56 -26.33
CA ASP A 16 10.36 -25.43 -25.05
C ASP A 16 9.41 -25.00 -23.90
N LEU A 17 8.18 -24.58 -24.21
CA LEU A 17 7.21 -24.11 -23.23
C LEU A 17 6.59 -25.26 -22.43
N ILE A 18 6.05 -24.90 -21.25
CA ILE A 18 5.36 -25.84 -20.38
C ILE A 18 3.91 -25.97 -20.83
N TYR A 19 3.55 -27.13 -21.38
CA TYR A 19 2.18 -27.48 -21.76
C TYR A 19 1.43 -28.08 -20.57
N ALA A 20 0.91 -27.22 -19.69
CA ALA A 20 0.13 -27.63 -18.52
C ALA A 20 -0.97 -26.61 -18.18
N GLU A 21 -1.87 -26.98 -17.28
CA GLU A 21 -2.81 -26.05 -16.64
C GLU A 21 -2.04 -24.84 -16.07
N PRO A 22 -2.52 -23.59 -16.27
CA PRO A 22 -1.85 -22.40 -15.75
C PRO A 22 -1.77 -22.38 -14.22
N TRP A 23 -0.59 -22.08 -13.69
CA TRP A 23 -0.36 -21.80 -12.27
C TRP A 23 -0.05 -20.32 -12.07
N TYR A 24 -0.40 -19.81 -10.89
CA TYR A 24 -0.37 -18.39 -10.58
C TYR A 24 0.71 -18.10 -9.55
N LYS A 25 1.55 -17.13 -9.85
CA LYS A 25 2.62 -16.68 -8.96
C LYS A 25 2.03 -15.74 -7.91
N THR A 26 2.22 -16.08 -6.65
CA THR A 26 1.80 -15.27 -5.50
C THR A 26 3.01 -14.68 -4.77
N VAL A 27 2.77 -13.95 -3.68
CA VAL A 27 3.84 -13.42 -2.84
C VAL A 27 4.76 -14.56 -2.41
N LYS A 28 6.07 -14.38 -2.58
CA LYS A 28 7.07 -15.37 -2.21
C LYS A 28 6.88 -15.79 -0.76
N ASN A 29 6.88 -17.11 -0.52
CA ASN A 29 6.71 -17.71 0.81
C ASN A 29 5.37 -17.38 1.50
N LEU A 30 4.30 -17.01 0.76
CA LEU A 30 2.97 -16.80 1.35
C LEU A 30 2.52 -18.02 2.18
N HIS A 31 2.84 -19.24 1.72
CA HIS A 31 2.54 -20.49 2.43
C HIS A 31 3.27 -20.63 3.78
N LEU A 32 4.33 -19.85 4.03
CA LEU A 32 5.06 -19.82 5.31
C LEU A 32 4.55 -18.73 6.26
N TRP A 33 3.66 -17.84 5.81
CA TRP A 33 3.15 -16.76 6.64
C TRP A 33 2.17 -17.32 7.66
N ASN A 34 2.34 -16.92 8.92
CA ASN A 34 1.29 -17.12 9.89
C ASN A 34 0.24 -16.01 9.74
N VAL A 35 -0.81 -16.29 8.96
CA VAL A 35 -1.90 -15.34 8.68
C VAL A 35 -2.68 -14.91 9.91
N SER A 36 -2.57 -15.63 11.03
CA SER A 36 -3.21 -15.23 12.30
C SER A 36 -2.59 -13.99 12.93
N PHE A 37 -1.39 -13.59 12.49
CA PHE A 37 -0.72 -12.36 12.94
C PHE A 37 -1.03 -11.14 12.07
N ILE A 38 -1.87 -11.30 11.05
CA ILE A 38 -2.31 -10.19 10.22
C ILE A 38 -3.61 -9.65 10.81
N ASP A 39 -3.54 -8.42 11.32
CA ASP A 39 -4.71 -7.72 11.88
C ASP A 39 -5.59 -7.08 10.79
N VAL A 40 -4.94 -6.43 9.82
CA VAL A 40 -5.59 -5.61 8.79
C VAL A 40 -4.93 -5.83 7.43
N VAL A 41 -5.74 -5.89 6.38
CA VAL A 41 -5.32 -5.91 4.97
C VAL A 41 -5.95 -4.71 4.27
N LEU A 42 -5.13 -3.89 3.62
CA LEU A 42 -5.57 -2.72 2.86
C LEU A 42 -5.35 -2.98 1.37
N ILE A 43 -6.37 -2.78 0.55
CA ILE A 43 -6.30 -2.99 -0.91
C ILE A 43 -6.42 -1.65 -1.64
N SER A 44 -5.38 -1.29 -2.40
CA SER A 44 -5.28 -0.01 -3.10
C SER A 44 -5.88 0.03 -4.50
N SER A 45 -6.19 -1.09 -5.13
CA SER A 45 -6.67 -1.10 -6.52
C SER A 45 -7.58 -2.30 -6.82
N PRO A 46 -8.41 -2.22 -7.88
CA PRO A 46 -9.17 -3.38 -8.37
C PRO A 46 -8.27 -4.58 -8.70
N THR A 47 -7.13 -4.35 -9.34
CA THR A 47 -6.15 -5.39 -9.68
C THR A 47 -5.55 -6.05 -8.43
N GLY A 48 -5.35 -5.29 -7.34
CA GLY A 48 -4.87 -5.79 -6.05
C GLY A 48 -5.79 -6.85 -5.42
N MET A 49 -7.07 -6.91 -5.82
CA MET A 49 -8.01 -7.92 -5.35
C MET A 49 -7.71 -9.32 -5.90
N LEU A 50 -7.06 -9.44 -7.07
CA LEU A 50 -6.82 -10.74 -7.72
C LEU A 50 -6.00 -11.71 -6.85
N GLY A 51 -5.15 -11.19 -5.98
CA GLY A 51 -4.34 -11.98 -5.04
C GLY A 51 -5.07 -12.35 -3.74
N LEU A 52 -6.18 -11.68 -3.41
CA LEU A 52 -6.80 -11.74 -2.10
C LEU A 52 -7.38 -13.12 -1.75
N PRO A 53 -8.04 -13.87 -2.65
CA PRO A 53 -8.57 -15.20 -2.31
C PRO A 53 -7.48 -16.21 -1.95
N PHE A 54 -6.26 -16.06 -2.48
CA PHE A 54 -5.12 -16.91 -2.07
C PHE A 54 -4.78 -16.74 -0.58
N LEU A 55 -4.93 -15.52 -0.06
CA LEU A 55 -4.71 -15.20 1.35
C LEU A 55 -5.91 -15.61 2.22
N THR A 56 -7.13 -15.27 1.80
CA THR A 56 -8.32 -15.46 2.64
C THR A 56 -8.77 -16.92 2.77
N ARG A 57 -8.37 -17.80 1.83
CA ARG A 57 -8.59 -19.26 1.92
C ARG A 57 -7.65 -19.95 2.91
N MET A 58 -6.58 -19.29 3.35
CA MET A 58 -5.67 -19.87 4.34
C MET A 58 -6.36 -20.06 5.70
N LYS A 59 -6.15 -21.22 6.30
CA LYS A 59 -6.74 -21.56 7.59
C LYS A 59 -6.23 -20.62 8.68
N GLY A 60 -7.15 -20.06 9.47
CA GLY A 60 -6.82 -19.12 10.55
C GLY A 60 -6.72 -17.66 10.12
N PHE A 61 -7.03 -17.32 8.87
CA PHE A 61 -7.16 -15.93 8.43
C PHE A 61 -8.35 -15.24 9.13
N SER A 62 -8.06 -14.18 9.90
CA SER A 62 -9.07 -13.40 10.63
C SER A 62 -8.90 -11.88 10.48
N ALA A 63 -8.02 -11.44 9.58
CA ALA A 63 -7.75 -10.02 9.38
C ALA A 63 -8.98 -9.27 8.86
N LYS A 64 -9.13 -8.00 9.24
CA LYS A 64 -10.10 -7.10 8.60
C LYS A 64 -9.57 -6.62 7.27
N ILE A 65 -10.34 -6.79 6.20
CA ILE A 65 -9.95 -6.36 4.85
C ILE A 65 -10.68 -5.08 4.53
N TYR A 66 -9.95 -4.01 4.20
CA TYR A 66 -10.52 -2.74 3.77
C TYR A 66 -10.14 -2.44 2.32
N VAL A 67 -11.13 -1.99 1.57
CA VAL A 67 -11.02 -1.65 0.15
C VAL A 67 -12.09 -0.62 -0.18
N THR A 68 -11.88 0.17 -1.21
CA THR A 68 -12.92 1.08 -1.69
C THR A 68 -14.10 0.31 -2.30
N GLU A 69 -15.30 0.88 -2.26
CA GLU A 69 -16.50 0.24 -2.82
C GLU A 69 -16.35 -0.09 -4.31
N ALA A 70 -15.81 0.85 -5.09
CA ALA A 70 -15.59 0.64 -6.52
C ALA A 70 -14.51 -0.41 -6.80
N ALA A 71 -13.38 -0.39 -6.09
CA ALA A 71 -12.35 -1.41 -6.27
C ALA A 71 -12.81 -2.80 -5.83
N ALA A 72 -13.64 -2.89 -4.79
CA ALA A 72 -14.23 -4.16 -4.36
C ALA A 72 -15.10 -4.78 -5.45
N ARG A 73 -15.96 -3.97 -6.09
CA ARG A 73 -16.87 -4.46 -7.13
C ARG A 73 -16.14 -4.83 -8.41
N LEU A 74 -15.24 -3.96 -8.89
CA LEU A 74 -14.42 -4.24 -10.07
C LEU A 74 -13.51 -5.45 -9.84
N GLY A 75 -12.82 -5.49 -8.70
CA GLY A 75 -11.97 -6.62 -8.34
C GLY A 75 -12.73 -7.93 -8.22
N GLN A 76 -13.97 -7.92 -7.69
CA GLN A 76 -14.83 -9.11 -7.69
C GLN A 76 -15.09 -9.63 -9.10
N LEU A 77 -15.49 -8.75 -10.02
CA LEU A 77 -15.73 -9.12 -11.42
C LEU A 77 -14.44 -9.66 -12.05
N MET A 78 -13.28 -9.02 -11.82
CA MET A 78 -12.00 -9.52 -12.34
C MET A 78 -11.66 -10.92 -11.84
N MET A 79 -11.91 -11.22 -10.55
CA MET A 79 -11.71 -12.56 -9.98
C MET A 79 -12.67 -13.59 -10.59
N GLU A 80 -13.94 -13.24 -10.76
CA GLU A 80 -14.97 -14.11 -11.35
C GLU A 80 -14.65 -14.41 -12.83
N ASP A 81 -14.21 -13.43 -13.62
CA ASP A 81 -13.83 -13.64 -15.02
C ASP A 81 -12.57 -14.52 -15.12
N LEU A 82 -11.59 -14.30 -14.24
CA LEU A 82 -10.38 -15.11 -14.18
C LEU A 82 -10.69 -16.58 -13.87
N VAL A 83 -11.58 -16.83 -12.91
CA VAL A 83 -12.06 -18.18 -12.59
C VAL A 83 -12.79 -18.80 -13.78
N SER A 84 -13.66 -18.04 -14.44
CA SER A 84 -14.40 -18.47 -15.63
C SER A 84 -13.46 -18.93 -16.76
N MET A 85 -12.49 -18.09 -17.13
CA MET A 85 -11.51 -18.39 -18.18
C MET A 85 -10.58 -19.57 -17.81
N HIS A 86 -10.21 -19.70 -16.54
CA HIS A 86 -9.39 -20.82 -16.07
C HIS A 86 -10.17 -22.14 -16.12
N LEU A 87 -11.46 -22.12 -15.72
CA LEU A 87 -12.34 -23.29 -15.81
C LEU A 87 -12.52 -23.74 -17.26
N GLU A 88 -12.65 -22.80 -18.21
CA GLU A 88 -12.73 -23.11 -19.65
C GLU A 88 -11.50 -23.90 -20.11
N ILE A 89 -10.28 -23.43 -19.80
CA ILE A 89 -9.04 -24.16 -20.13
C ILE A 89 -9.02 -25.53 -19.48
N ARG A 90 -9.38 -25.62 -18.19
CA ARG A 90 -9.39 -26.89 -17.47
C ARG A 90 -10.36 -27.89 -18.07
N GLN A 91 -11.52 -27.44 -18.56
CA GLN A 91 -12.51 -28.29 -19.21
C GLN A 91 -12.04 -28.83 -20.57
N PHE A 92 -11.35 -28.02 -21.37
CA PHE A 92 -10.91 -28.42 -22.71
C PHE A 92 -9.54 -29.09 -22.75
N PHE A 93 -8.62 -28.71 -21.86
CA PHE A 93 -7.20 -29.09 -21.91
C PHE A 93 -6.66 -29.59 -20.57
N GLY A 94 -7.46 -29.53 -19.49
CA GLY A 94 -7.03 -29.94 -18.16
C GLY A 94 -7.05 -31.45 -17.95
N PRO A 95 -6.22 -31.97 -17.04
CA PRO A 95 -6.28 -33.37 -16.64
C PRO A 95 -7.59 -33.67 -15.87
N GLU A 96 -8.11 -34.90 -16.01
CA GLU A 96 -9.32 -35.34 -15.30
C GLU A 96 -9.18 -35.25 -13.77
N GLU A 97 -7.96 -35.40 -13.24
CA GLU A 97 -7.65 -35.32 -11.81
C GLU A 97 -6.76 -34.12 -11.46
N SER A 98 -7.06 -33.45 -10.34
CA SER A 98 -6.21 -32.39 -9.76
C SER A 98 -4.99 -32.98 -9.05
N SER A 99 -3.94 -33.26 -9.81
CA SER A 99 -2.65 -33.74 -9.28
C SER A 99 -1.62 -32.62 -9.16
N PHE A 100 -0.57 -32.83 -8.35
CA PHE A 100 0.57 -31.93 -8.30
C PHE A 100 1.22 -31.83 -9.70
N PRO A 101 1.58 -30.62 -10.18
CA PRO A 101 1.96 -30.42 -11.56
C PRO A 101 3.28 -31.12 -11.85
N GLN A 102 3.30 -31.95 -12.89
CA GLN A 102 4.47 -32.75 -13.25
C GLN A 102 5.69 -31.87 -13.52
N TRP A 103 5.50 -30.73 -14.21
CA TRP A 103 6.57 -29.79 -14.56
C TRP A 103 7.31 -29.19 -13.35
N MET A 104 6.73 -29.23 -12.14
CA MET A 104 7.38 -28.77 -10.91
C MET A 104 8.28 -29.83 -10.26
N LYS A 105 8.34 -31.05 -10.81
CA LYS A 105 9.32 -32.05 -10.37
C LYS A 105 10.73 -31.55 -10.68
N TRP A 106 11.66 -31.82 -9.76
CA TRP A 106 13.04 -31.37 -9.90
C TRP A 106 13.69 -31.85 -11.20
N GLU A 107 13.36 -33.06 -11.63
CA GLU A 107 13.83 -33.65 -12.90
C GLU A 107 13.48 -32.75 -14.09
N ASP A 108 12.20 -32.37 -14.23
CA ASP A 108 11.71 -31.53 -15.32
C ASP A 108 12.24 -30.08 -15.23
N LEU A 109 12.32 -29.52 -14.02
CA LEU A 109 12.88 -28.18 -13.78
C LEU A 109 14.36 -28.06 -14.16
N THR A 110 15.12 -29.16 -14.11
CA THR A 110 16.52 -29.16 -14.54
C THR A 110 16.69 -29.15 -16.06
N LEU A 111 15.66 -29.60 -16.79
CA LEU A 111 15.64 -29.66 -18.26
C LEU A 111 15.19 -28.34 -18.89
N LEU A 112 14.52 -27.47 -18.14
CA LEU A 112 14.06 -26.18 -18.64
C LEU A 112 15.22 -25.29 -19.12
N PRO A 113 15.06 -24.58 -20.25
CA PRO A 113 15.97 -23.52 -20.68
C PRO A 113 16.18 -22.45 -19.60
N SER A 114 17.31 -21.75 -19.62
CA SER A 114 17.70 -20.85 -18.53
C SER A 114 16.70 -19.72 -18.27
N SER A 115 16.09 -19.16 -19.33
CA SER A 115 15.07 -18.13 -19.25
C SER A 115 13.81 -18.62 -18.51
N LEU A 116 13.26 -19.77 -18.91
CA LEU A 116 12.09 -20.38 -18.27
C LEU A 116 12.41 -20.84 -16.84
N LYS A 117 13.61 -21.37 -16.62
CA LYS A 117 14.09 -21.77 -15.30
C LYS A 117 14.19 -20.57 -14.36
N ASN A 118 14.66 -19.42 -14.84
CA ASN A 118 14.70 -18.18 -14.04
C ASN A 118 13.29 -17.69 -13.69
N VAL A 119 12.31 -17.83 -14.59
CA VAL A 119 10.90 -17.50 -14.31
C VAL A 119 10.30 -18.42 -13.25
N ALA A 120 10.56 -19.72 -13.34
CA ALA A 120 10.01 -20.74 -12.44
C ALA A 120 10.65 -20.73 -11.05
N LEU A 121 11.98 -20.64 -10.97
CA LEU A 121 12.77 -20.78 -9.75
C LEU A 121 13.20 -19.44 -9.13
N GLY A 122 13.25 -18.37 -9.93
CA GLY A 122 13.93 -17.14 -9.56
C GLY A 122 15.45 -17.29 -9.50
N LYS A 123 16.15 -16.20 -9.15
CA LYS A 123 17.62 -16.18 -9.05
C LYS A 123 18.19 -17.17 -8.01
N ASP A 124 17.44 -17.37 -6.92
CA ASP A 124 17.90 -18.14 -5.75
C ASP A 124 17.08 -19.43 -5.52
N GLY A 125 16.23 -19.85 -6.46
CA GLY A 125 15.37 -21.04 -6.30
C GLY A 125 14.14 -20.85 -5.41
N GLY A 126 14.08 -19.76 -4.64
CA GLY A 126 13.03 -19.53 -3.65
C GLY A 126 11.67 -19.13 -4.20
N GLU A 127 11.50 -18.99 -5.52
CA GLU A 127 10.20 -18.60 -6.12
C GLU A 127 9.29 -19.80 -6.38
N LEU A 128 9.82 -21.03 -6.35
CA LEU A 128 9.05 -22.25 -6.61
C LEU A 128 7.85 -22.40 -5.64
N GLY A 129 8.04 -22.06 -4.36
CA GLY A 129 6.98 -22.10 -3.36
C GLY A 129 5.93 -20.97 -3.48
N GLY A 130 6.09 -20.06 -4.44
CA GLY A 130 5.13 -18.98 -4.73
C GLY A 130 4.05 -19.37 -5.73
N TRP A 131 4.21 -20.49 -6.45
CA TRP A 131 3.23 -20.95 -7.43
C TRP A 131 2.07 -21.69 -6.78
N LEU A 132 0.84 -21.26 -7.10
CA LEU A 132 -0.39 -21.87 -6.58
C LEU A 132 -1.39 -22.11 -7.72
N SER A 133 -2.21 -23.15 -7.59
CA SER A 133 -3.40 -23.33 -8.43
C SER A 133 -4.40 -22.22 -8.15
N LEU A 134 -5.18 -21.82 -9.17
CA LEU A 134 -6.20 -20.79 -9.00
C LEU A 134 -7.19 -21.17 -7.91
N TYR A 135 -7.71 -20.15 -7.23
CA TYR A 135 -8.84 -20.29 -6.33
C TYR A 135 -10.15 -20.60 -7.09
N SER A 136 -11.14 -21.11 -6.38
CA SER A 136 -12.46 -21.45 -6.91
C SER A 136 -13.45 -20.28 -6.82
N ALA A 137 -14.60 -20.39 -7.49
CA ALA A 137 -15.70 -19.44 -7.34
C ALA A 137 -16.23 -19.37 -5.88
N ALA A 138 -16.17 -20.48 -5.14
CA ALA A 138 -16.53 -20.51 -3.73
C ALA A 138 -15.54 -19.69 -2.88
N ASP A 139 -14.23 -19.81 -3.16
CA ASP A 139 -13.20 -19.01 -2.49
C ASP A 139 -13.40 -17.51 -2.76
N VAL A 140 -13.77 -17.12 -3.98
CA VAL A 140 -14.08 -15.71 -4.31
C VAL A 140 -15.27 -15.23 -3.50
N LYS A 141 -16.35 -16.01 -3.42
CA LYS A 141 -17.54 -15.65 -2.64
C LYS A 141 -17.21 -15.49 -1.15
N ASP A 142 -16.49 -16.44 -0.57
CA ASP A 142 -16.08 -16.42 0.84
C ASP A 142 -15.10 -15.27 1.13
N CYS A 143 -14.22 -14.97 0.17
CA CYS A 143 -13.33 -13.82 0.22
C CYS A 143 -14.15 -12.51 0.30
N MET A 144 -15.12 -12.33 -0.60
CA MET A 144 -15.93 -11.10 -0.66
C MET A 144 -16.82 -10.90 0.57
N GLN A 145 -17.18 -11.94 1.30
CA GLN A 145 -17.90 -11.82 2.58
C GLN A 145 -17.04 -11.21 3.71
N LYS A 146 -15.71 -11.34 3.62
CA LYS A 146 -14.75 -10.80 4.61
C LYS A 146 -14.35 -9.35 4.31
N VAL A 147 -14.70 -8.85 3.12
CA VAL A 147 -14.30 -7.53 2.62
C VAL A 147 -15.20 -6.43 3.18
N LEU A 148 -14.59 -5.43 3.80
CA LEU A 148 -15.25 -4.20 4.24
C LEU A 148 -15.01 -3.10 3.21
N ARG A 149 -16.11 -2.54 2.70
CA ARG A 149 -16.10 -1.53 1.64
C ARG A 149 -16.15 -0.15 2.25
N LEU A 150 -15.30 0.75 1.75
CA LEU A 150 -15.19 2.12 2.21
C LEU A 150 -15.43 3.11 1.05
N LYS A 151 -15.94 4.29 1.39
CA LYS A 151 -15.92 5.45 0.49
C LYS A 151 -14.62 6.22 0.64
N TYR A 152 -14.29 7.06 -0.34
CA TYR A 152 -13.18 8.00 -0.18
C TYR A 152 -13.41 8.91 1.03
N ALA A 153 -12.33 9.17 1.76
CA ALA A 153 -12.27 9.94 3.00
C ALA A 153 -13.13 9.40 4.17
N GLU A 154 -13.79 8.24 4.02
CA GLU A 154 -14.49 7.59 5.11
C GLU A 154 -13.51 7.19 6.21
N GLU A 155 -13.83 7.60 7.44
CA GLU A 155 -13.00 7.30 8.61
C GLU A 155 -13.41 5.98 9.24
N ILE A 156 -12.47 5.04 9.29
CA ILE A 156 -12.64 3.82 10.08
C ILE A 156 -11.65 3.79 11.23
N CYS A 157 -12.13 3.31 12.37
CA CYS A 157 -11.30 3.12 13.55
C CYS A 157 -11.12 1.62 13.83
N TYR A 158 -9.87 1.17 13.77
CA TYR A 158 -9.48 -0.19 14.15
C TYR A 158 -9.01 -0.20 15.61
N ASN A 159 -9.68 -1.01 16.45
CA ASN A 159 -9.39 -1.19 17.88
C ASN A 159 -9.22 0.13 18.65
N SER A 160 -10.01 1.15 18.30
CA SER A 160 -9.95 2.52 18.85
C SER A 160 -8.59 3.23 18.72
N THR A 161 -7.62 2.61 18.04
CA THR A 161 -6.20 2.99 18.07
C THR A 161 -5.72 3.49 16.71
N LEU A 162 -6.16 2.86 15.63
CA LEU A 162 -5.75 3.23 14.27
C LEU A 162 -6.94 3.83 13.53
N ILE A 163 -6.76 5.05 13.04
CA ILE A 163 -7.65 5.68 12.09
C ILE A 163 -7.14 5.40 10.69
N ILE A 164 -7.97 4.79 9.86
CA ILE A 164 -7.61 4.44 8.48
C ILE A 164 -8.56 5.17 7.53
N LYS A 165 -8.03 5.77 6.46
CA LYS A 165 -8.79 6.44 5.40
C LYS A 165 -8.23 6.12 4.03
N ALA A 166 -9.11 6.01 3.03
CA ALA A 166 -8.75 5.85 1.63
C ALA A 166 -8.98 7.16 0.87
N PHE A 167 -8.02 7.58 0.05
CA PHE A 167 -8.11 8.76 -0.82
C PHE A 167 -7.79 8.38 -2.25
N SER A 168 -8.37 9.04 -3.24
CA SER A 168 -8.18 8.65 -4.65
C SER A 168 -6.70 8.68 -5.06
N SER A 169 -6.24 7.67 -5.80
CA SER A 169 -4.90 7.64 -6.40
C SER A 169 -4.86 8.22 -7.82
N GLY A 170 -6.02 8.45 -8.45
CA GLY A 170 -6.10 8.92 -9.84
C GLY A 170 -5.94 7.84 -10.90
N LEU A 171 -5.33 6.70 -10.60
CA LEU A 171 -4.90 5.74 -11.63
C LEU A 171 -6.05 5.00 -12.32
N GLU A 172 -6.98 4.47 -11.55
CA GLU A 172 -8.08 3.63 -12.05
C GLU A 172 -9.30 3.84 -11.15
N ILE A 173 -10.49 3.51 -11.65
CA ILE A 173 -11.74 3.69 -10.91
C ILE A 173 -11.70 2.89 -9.60
N GLY A 174 -11.80 3.60 -8.47
CA GLY A 174 -11.73 3.02 -7.13
C GLY A 174 -10.32 2.87 -6.55
N SER A 175 -9.25 3.13 -7.30
CA SER A 175 -7.89 3.02 -6.76
C SER A 175 -7.59 4.10 -5.72
N CYS A 176 -6.87 3.74 -4.66
CA CYS A 176 -6.67 4.58 -3.50
C CYS A 176 -5.30 4.51 -2.83
N ASN A 177 -4.93 5.65 -2.26
CA ASN A 177 -3.85 5.82 -1.30
C ASN A 177 -4.41 5.78 0.11
N TRP A 178 -3.67 5.17 1.03
CA TRP A 178 -4.12 4.97 2.41
C TRP A 178 -3.44 5.93 3.37
N THR A 179 -4.18 6.48 4.32
CA THR A 179 -3.59 7.06 5.53
C THR A 179 -3.92 6.19 6.73
N ILE A 180 -2.92 5.94 7.57
CA ILE A 180 -3.01 5.14 8.78
C ILE A 180 -2.46 5.99 9.92
N ASN A 181 -3.35 6.55 10.73
CA ASN A 181 -2.99 7.44 11.82
C ASN A 181 -3.16 6.72 13.14
N GLY A 182 -2.10 6.72 13.95
CA GLY A 182 -2.14 6.19 15.31
C GLY A 182 -1.46 7.12 16.31
N PRO A 183 -1.37 6.71 17.58
CA PRO A 183 -0.79 7.55 18.64
C PRO A 183 0.69 7.87 18.43
N LYS A 184 1.42 7.04 17.68
CA LYS A 184 2.86 7.18 17.43
C LYS A 184 3.19 7.95 16.14
N GLY A 185 2.19 8.37 15.37
CA GLY A 185 2.37 9.09 14.12
C GLY A 185 1.46 8.61 13.00
N GLY A 186 1.46 9.37 11.90
CA GLY A 186 0.72 9.07 10.67
C GLY A 186 1.58 8.41 9.61
N VAL A 187 1.03 7.40 8.93
CA VAL A 187 1.64 6.72 7.79
C VAL A 187 0.77 6.93 6.56
N GLY A 188 1.31 7.54 5.52
CA GLY A 188 0.71 7.60 4.19
C GLY A 188 1.29 6.53 3.28
N PHE A 189 0.45 5.68 2.69
CA PHE A 189 0.83 4.72 1.66
C PHE A 189 0.36 5.24 0.29
N ILE A 190 1.33 5.57 -0.55
CA ILE A 190 1.13 6.03 -1.92
C ILE A 190 1.27 4.81 -2.82
N SER A 191 0.12 4.33 -3.29
CA SER A 191 0.02 3.35 -4.36
C SER A 191 0.34 3.98 -5.73
N SER A 192 0.33 3.19 -6.80
CA SER A 192 0.37 3.64 -8.18
C SER A 192 -0.64 4.79 -8.40
N SER A 193 -0.13 6.01 -8.60
CA SER A 193 -0.93 7.24 -8.63
C SER A 193 -0.60 8.14 -9.81
N ILE A 194 -1.61 8.85 -10.34
CA ILE A 194 -1.46 9.85 -11.41
C ILE A 194 -2.22 11.13 -11.03
N PHE A 195 -1.68 12.30 -11.37
CA PHE A 195 -2.26 13.57 -10.91
C PHE A 195 -3.50 13.98 -11.70
N ASP A 196 -3.50 13.75 -13.00
CA ASP A 196 -4.60 14.08 -13.90
C ASP A 196 -5.12 12.83 -14.60
N SER A 197 -6.41 12.52 -14.40
CA SER A 197 -7.05 11.32 -14.92
C SER A 197 -8.25 11.67 -15.79
N ALA A 198 -8.32 11.08 -16.98
CA ALA A 198 -9.42 11.30 -17.92
C ALA A 198 -10.69 10.49 -17.59
N HIS A 199 -10.61 9.55 -16.64
CA HIS A 199 -11.71 8.62 -16.33
C HIS A 199 -11.97 8.47 -14.82
N ALA A 200 -10.94 8.45 -13.98
CA ALA A 200 -11.07 8.27 -12.52
C ALA A 200 -10.92 9.60 -11.77
N MET A 201 -11.35 9.66 -10.51
CA MET A 201 -11.14 10.84 -9.66
C MET A 201 -9.64 11.13 -9.48
N ASN A 202 -9.19 12.36 -9.71
CA ASN A 202 -7.78 12.75 -9.61
C ASN A 202 -7.15 12.43 -8.23
N PHE A 203 -5.82 12.28 -8.20
CA PHE A 203 -5.06 12.03 -6.98
C PHE A 203 -5.26 13.14 -5.94
N ASP A 204 -5.83 12.78 -4.79
CA ASP A 204 -5.93 13.67 -3.62
C ASP A 204 -4.68 13.60 -2.75
N TYR A 205 -3.60 14.21 -3.22
CA TYR A 205 -2.33 14.28 -2.48
C TYR A 205 -2.40 15.19 -1.24
N ASN A 206 -3.36 16.12 -1.18
CA ASN A 206 -3.49 17.02 -0.02
C ASN A 206 -3.93 16.28 1.24
N ALA A 207 -4.73 15.22 1.07
CA ALA A 207 -5.11 14.33 2.17
C ALA A 207 -3.94 13.59 2.83
N LEU A 208 -2.78 13.52 2.17
CA LEU A 208 -1.58 12.88 2.69
C LEU A 208 -0.68 13.84 3.49
N ARG A 209 -1.02 15.14 3.57
CA ARG A 209 -0.24 16.11 4.35
C ARG A 209 -0.30 15.78 5.85
N GLY A 210 0.81 16.02 6.54
CA GLY A 210 0.92 15.80 7.98
C GLY A 210 1.22 14.35 8.39
N ASN A 211 1.34 13.43 7.44
CA ASN A 211 1.87 12.09 7.74
C ASN A 211 3.38 12.17 8.04
N ASP A 212 3.79 11.51 9.11
CA ASP A 212 5.19 11.45 9.52
C ASP A 212 6.02 10.56 8.57
N ILE A 213 5.39 9.49 8.07
CA ILE A 213 6.00 8.47 7.21
C ILE A 213 5.22 8.42 5.89
N ILE A 214 5.93 8.45 4.76
CA ILE A 214 5.36 8.18 3.44
C ILE A 214 6.03 6.94 2.84
N ILE A 215 5.22 5.97 2.40
CA ILE A 215 5.66 4.75 1.74
C ILE A 215 5.18 4.80 0.29
N TYR A 216 6.09 4.65 -0.66
CA TYR A 216 5.75 4.50 -2.07
C TYR A 216 5.72 3.02 -2.47
N SER A 217 4.71 2.59 -3.23
CA SER A 217 4.68 1.24 -3.82
C SER A 217 5.60 1.10 -5.03
N ASP A 218 5.58 2.10 -5.92
CA ASP A 218 6.15 2.07 -7.26
C ASP A 218 6.30 3.48 -7.83
N PHE A 219 6.96 3.57 -9.00
CA PHE A 219 7.11 4.79 -9.80
C PHE A 219 6.94 4.43 -11.27
N SER A 220 6.51 5.39 -12.09
CA SER A 220 6.59 5.21 -13.54
C SER A 220 8.00 5.51 -14.02
N PHE A 221 8.57 4.55 -14.75
CA PHE A 221 9.78 4.75 -15.55
C PHE A 221 9.33 5.17 -16.94
N SER A 222 9.77 6.35 -17.42
CA SER A 222 9.77 6.59 -18.86
C SER A 222 10.89 5.73 -19.45
N ASP A 223 10.57 4.82 -20.37
CA ASP A 223 11.60 4.20 -21.20
C ASP A 223 12.41 5.30 -21.89
N GLY A 224 13.71 5.30 -21.64
CA GLY A 224 14.62 6.30 -22.15
C GLY A 224 14.79 6.16 -23.66
N THR A 225 14.15 7.05 -24.41
CA THR A 225 14.62 7.52 -25.72
C THR A 225 14.22 8.97 -25.92
N GLU A 226 14.82 9.87 -25.15
CA GLU A 226 14.93 11.29 -25.52
C GLU A 226 16.36 11.78 -25.24
N ASP A 227 17.35 11.14 -25.88
CA ASP A 227 18.52 11.88 -26.36
C ASP A 227 18.08 12.65 -27.62
N VAL A 228 17.24 13.66 -27.43
CA VAL A 228 17.14 14.76 -28.38
C VAL A 228 17.64 15.96 -27.59
N GLU A 229 18.81 16.46 -27.98
CA GLU A 229 19.35 17.74 -27.55
C GLU A 229 18.33 18.86 -27.87
N SER A 230 17.30 19.04 -27.04
CA SER A 230 16.49 20.24 -27.05
C SER A 230 17.18 21.25 -26.13
N GLY A 231 18.04 22.07 -26.72
CA GLY A 231 18.61 23.24 -26.08
C GLY A 231 17.52 24.23 -25.70
N TYR A 232 16.97 24.10 -24.49
CA TYR A 232 16.29 25.16 -23.78
C TYR A 232 16.81 25.18 -22.35
N ASP A 233 17.75 26.09 -22.11
CA ASP A 233 18.23 26.48 -20.78
C ASP A 233 17.04 26.95 -19.92
N ASN A 234 16.43 26.05 -19.16
CA ASN A 234 15.66 26.42 -17.97
C ASN A 234 16.64 26.48 -16.80
N SER A 235 17.47 27.53 -16.79
CA SER A 235 18.28 27.89 -15.63
C SER A 235 17.36 28.17 -14.45
N ILE A 236 17.37 27.26 -13.46
CA ILE A 236 16.84 27.51 -12.12
C ILE A 236 17.53 28.77 -11.59
N PRO A 237 16.80 29.81 -11.11
CA PRO A 237 17.44 30.97 -10.50
C PRO A 237 18.05 30.55 -9.17
N THR A 238 19.34 30.23 -9.19
CA THR A 238 20.16 30.04 -7.99
C THR A 238 20.43 31.40 -7.38
N THR A 239 19.50 31.91 -6.56
CA THR A 239 19.80 33.03 -5.65
C THR A 239 19.28 32.72 -4.26
N CYS A 240 20.16 32.09 -3.49
CA CYS A 240 20.07 32.01 -2.04
C CYS A 240 20.30 33.42 -1.47
N ASN A 241 19.25 34.21 -1.29
CA ASN A 241 19.30 35.39 -0.42
C ASN A 241 18.29 35.24 0.73
N ARG A 242 18.87 35.14 1.92
CA ARG A 242 18.26 34.94 3.22
C ARG A 242 17.65 36.26 3.70
N SER A 243 16.33 36.40 3.61
CA SER A 243 15.59 37.43 4.37
C SER A 243 14.08 37.13 4.42
N SER A 244 13.60 36.98 5.66
CA SER A 244 12.27 37.35 6.19
C SER A 244 11.01 36.70 5.59
N LEU A 245 10.30 35.94 6.45
CA LEU A 245 8.92 35.44 6.30
C LEU A 245 8.37 35.37 4.87
N ARG A 246 8.67 34.27 4.13
CA ARG A 246 7.98 33.95 2.88
C ARG A 246 6.73 33.13 3.17
N ASN A 247 5.61 33.53 2.54
CA ASN A 247 4.32 32.87 2.63
C ASN A 247 4.41 31.44 2.07
N TYR A 248 4.56 30.45 2.95
CA TYR A 248 4.58 29.01 2.61
C TYR A 248 3.41 28.58 1.70
N GLU A 249 2.25 29.24 1.82
CA GLU A 249 1.06 28.96 1.01
C GLU A 249 1.26 29.30 -0.47
N ASN A 250 1.97 30.40 -0.78
CA ASN A 250 2.23 30.81 -2.18
C ASN A 250 3.20 29.83 -2.86
N ASP A 251 4.26 29.41 -2.16
CA ASP A 251 5.25 28.46 -2.67
C ASP A 251 4.62 27.07 -2.89
N CYS A 252 3.76 26.62 -1.96
CA CYS A 252 3.02 25.36 -2.13
C CYS A 252 2.02 25.44 -3.30
N GLN A 253 1.43 26.60 -3.56
CA GLN A 253 0.48 26.77 -4.66
C GLN A 253 1.19 26.81 -6.02
N GLU A 254 2.40 27.35 -6.11
CA GLU A 254 3.23 27.25 -7.32
C GLU A 254 3.72 25.82 -7.57
N LEU A 255 4.14 25.08 -6.54
CA LEU A 255 4.50 23.67 -6.67
C LEU A 255 3.30 22.79 -7.04
N ALA A 256 2.13 23.06 -6.48
CA ALA A 256 0.88 22.39 -6.86
C ALA A 256 0.51 22.66 -8.33
N LYS A 257 0.68 23.91 -8.79
CA LYS A 257 0.55 24.22 -10.22
C LYS A 257 1.59 23.49 -11.04
N SER A 258 2.83 23.38 -10.58
CA SER A 258 3.86 22.61 -11.29
C SER A 258 3.49 21.14 -11.42
N LEU A 259 2.91 20.51 -10.39
CA LEU A 259 2.45 19.10 -10.44
C LEU A 259 1.24 18.90 -11.38
N LEU A 260 0.37 19.90 -11.47
CA LEU A 260 -0.82 19.87 -12.33
C LEU A 260 -0.55 20.33 -13.77
N ASN A 261 0.49 21.15 -13.99
CA ASN A 261 0.88 21.69 -15.30
C ASN A 261 1.80 20.74 -16.08
N VAL A 262 2.16 19.59 -15.52
CA VAL A 262 2.94 18.62 -16.29
C VAL A 262 2.01 17.90 -17.26
N ASP A 263 2.47 17.78 -18.50
CA ASP A 263 1.78 17.33 -19.71
C ASP A 263 1.18 15.90 -19.65
N GLU A 264 1.00 15.27 -18.48
CA GLU A 264 0.62 13.85 -18.30
C GLU A 264 -0.68 13.50 -19.00
N GLY A 265 -1.73 14.28 -18.72
CA GLY A 265 -3.03 14.07 -19.33
C GLY A 265 -3.03 14.37 -20.83
N LEU A 266 -2.08 15.17 -21.33
CA LEU A 266 -1.90 15.46 -22.76
C LEU A 266 -1.13 14.33 -23.46
N GLU A 267 0.01 13.91 -22.90
CA GLU A 267 0.80 12.77 -23.35
C GLU A 267 -0.04 11.48 -23.41
N GLU A 268 -0.86 11.19 -22.39
CA GLU A 268 -1.72 10.02 -22.41
C GLU A 268 -2.82 10.13 -23.49
N ARG A 269 -3.36 11.33 -23.71
CA ARG A 269 -4.32 11.56 -24.81
C ARG A 269 -3.68 11.37 -26.18
N ASP A 270 -2.45 11.83 -26.37
CA ASP A 270 -1.71 11.68 -27.63
C ASP A 270 -1.36 10.21 -27.89
N LYS A 271 -0.98 9.45 -26.85
CA LYS A 271 -0.80 7.99 -26.94
C LYS A 271 -2.10 7.28 -27.36
N LEU A 272 -3.22 7.63 -26.74
CA LEU A 272 -4.53 7.06 -27.13
C LEU A 272 -4.89 7.41 -28.58
N ALA A 273 -4.61 8.65 -29.00
CA ALA A 273 -4.86 9.09 -30.38
C ALA A 273 -3.97 8.33 -31.40
N PHE A 274 -2.71 8.07 -31.04
CA PHE A 274 -1.79 7.26 -31.84
C PHE A 274 -2.22 5.79 -31.93
N ILE A 275 -2.69 5.19 -30.82
CA ILE A 275 -3.27 3.85 -30.85
C ILE A 275 -4.48 3.84 -31.80
N CYS A 276 -5.36 4.84 -31.70
CA CYS A 276 -6.53 4.95 -32.57
C CYS A 276 -6.16 5.10 -34.06
N SER A 277 -5.10 5.85 -34.40
CA SER A 277 -4.65 5.95 -35.80
C SER A 277 -4.12 4.61 -36.33
N CYS A 278 -3.49 3.79 -35.49
CA CYS A 278 -3.07 2.44 -35.85
C CYS A 278 -4.26 1.50 -36.06
N VAL A 279 -5.30 1.59 -35.21
CA VAL A 279 -6.58 0.84 -35.35
C VAL A 279 -7.27 1.21 -36.66
N ILE A 280 -7.54 2.50 -36.83
CA ILE A 280 -7.46 3.25 -38.09
C ILE A 280 -7.03 2.46 -39.35
N ASP A 281 -5.72 2.44 -39.50
CA ASP A 281 -5.01 1.96 -40.67
C ASP A 281 -5.12 0.45 -40.85
N SER A 282 -5.12 -0.32 -39.75
CA SER A 282 -5.32 -1.78 -39.78
C SER A 282 -6.68 -2.15 -40.36
N VAL A 283 -7.74 -1.48 -39.89
CA VAL A 283 -9.11 -1.71 -40.36
C VAL A 283 -9.28 -1.27 -41.83
N LYS A 284 -8.68 -0.14 -42.23
CA LYS A 284 -8.68 0.30 -43.65
C LYS A 284 -7.98 -0.69 -44.57
N ALA A 285 -6.95 -1.37 -44.08
CA ALA A 285 -6.25 -2.43 -44.80
C ALA A 285 -7.02 -3.76 -44.84
N GLY A 286 -8.21 -3.84 -44.20
CA GLY A 286 -9.04 -5.03 -44.14
C GLY A 286 -8.68 -6.00 -43.01
N GLY A 287 -7.77 -5.61 -42.11
CA GLY A 287 -7.38 -6.41 -40.95
C GLY A 287 -8.30 -6.20 -39.75
N SER A 288 -8.29 -7.16 -38.83
CA SER A 288 -9.01 -7.07 -37.54
C SER A 288 -8.06 -6.66 -36.42
N VAL A 289 -8.62 -6.07 -35.37
CA VAL A 289 -7.85 -5.53 -34.24
C VAL A 289 -8.21 -6.27 -32.96
N LEU A 290 -7.19 -6.74 -32.23
CA LEU A 290 -7.32 -7.39 -30.92
C LEU A 290 -6.74 -6.50 -29.82
N ILE A 291 -7.54 -6.19 -28.80
CA ILE A 291 -7.18 -5.33 -27.66
C ILE A 291 -7.39 -6.09 -26.34
N PRO A 292 -6.39 -6.85 -25.86
CA PRO A 292 -6.46 -7.58 -24.60
C PRO A 292 -6.06 -6.77 -23.37
N ILE A 293 -6.47 -5.50 -23.30
CA ILE A 293 -6.25 -4.63 -22.13
C ILE A 293 -7.41 -4.85 -21.16
N SER A 294 -7.13 -5.01 -19.86
CA SER A 294 -8.19 -5.18 -18.84
C SER A 294 -8.21 -4.10 -17.75
N ARG A 295 -7.63 -2.94 -18.05
CA ARG A 295 -7.87 -1.68 -17.32
C ARG A 295 -9.14 -1.02 -17.85
N LEU A 296 -10.20 -1.02 -17.04
CA LEU A 296 -11.53 -0.59 -17.46
C LEU A 296 -11.53 0.87 -17.93
N GLY A 297 -10.85 1.76 -17.21
CA GLY A 297 -10.72 3.17 -17.59
C GLY A 297 -10.14 3.36 -18.99
N ILE A 298 -9.02 2.67 -19.28
CA ILE A 298 -8.37 2.71 -20.59
C ILE A 298 -9.27 2.12 -21.69
N VAL A 299 -9.94 0.99 -21.42
CA VAL A 299 -10.89 0.38 -22.37
C VAL A 299 -12.02 1.35 -22.71
N LEU A 300 -12.59 2.03 -21.71
CA LEU A 300 -13.66 3.01 -21.93
C LEU A 300 -13.17 4.20 -22.77
N LEU A 301 -11.96 4.72 -22.52
CA LEU A 301 -11.38 5.81 -23.31
C LEU A 301 -11.08 5.40 -24.75
N LEU A 302 -10.54 4.19 -24.96
CA LEU A 302 -10.29 3.66 -26.31
C LEU A 302 -11.59 3.46 -27.09
N LEU A 303 -12.65 2.94 -26.47
CA LEU A 303 -13.96 2.80 -27.11
C LEU A 303 -14.50 4.15 -27.62
N GLU A 304 -14.36 5.20 -26.82
CA GLU A 304 -14.79 6.55 -27.20
C GLU A 304 -14.00 7.11 -28.37
N GLN A 305 -12.66 7.04 -28.29
CA GLN A 305 -11.80 7.60 -29.33
C GLN A 305 -11.90 6.80 -30.63
N ILE A 306 -11.86 5.47 -30.58
CA ILE A 306 -11.99 4.60 -31.76
C ILE A 306 -13.34 4.84 -32.44
N SER A 307 -14.44 4.91 -31.69
CA SER A 307 -15.75 5.21 -32.29
C SER A 307 -15.75 6.56 -33.00
N THR A 308 -15.15 7.58 -32.39
CA THR A 308 -15.08 8.92 -32.99
C THR A 308 -14.25 8.88 -34.28
N SER A 309 -13.11 8.18 -34.28
CA SER A 309 -12.24 8.03 -35.45
C SER A 309 -12.87 7.20 -36.58
N LEU A 310 -13.68 6.19 -36.25
CA LEU A 310 -14.47 5.41 -37.22
C LEU A 310 -15.52 6.28 -37.91
N ASP A 311 -16.25 7.11 -37.15
CA ASP A 311 -17.26 8.01 -37.68
C ASP A 311 -16.63 9.08 -38.60
N VAL A 312 -15.50 9.67 -38.20
CA VAL A 312 -14.72 10.62 -39.02
C VAL A 312 -14.21 9.97 -40.31
N SER A 313 -13.79 8.71 -40.24
CA SER A 313 -13.31 7.96 -41.40
C SER A 313 -14.43 7.34 -42.22
N THR A 314 -15.70 7.52 -41.84
CA THR A 314 -16.91 6.92 -42.46
C THR A 314 -16.86 5.39 -42.56
N LEU A 315 -16.14 4.73 -41.64
CA LEU A 315 -15.98 3.28 -41.59
C LEU A 315 -17.11 2.65 -40.76
N LYS A 316 -17.74 1.59 -41.29
CA LYS A 316 -18.82 0.85 -40.61
C LYS A 316 -18.32 -0.49 -40.07
N VAL A 317 -17.34 -0.43 -39.18
CA VAL A 317 -16.68 -1.61 -38.62
C VAL A 317 -17.25 -1.91 -37.23
N PRO A 318 -17.70 -3.15 -36.96
CA PRO A 318 -18.27 -3.50 -35.67
C PRO A 318 -17.20 -3.61 -34.59
N MET A 319 -17.55 -3.15 -33.39
CA MET A 319 -16.76 -3.36 -32.18
C MET A 319 -17.40 -4.46 -31.32
N TYR A 320 -16.58 -5.36 -30.79
CA TYR A 320 -17.00 -6.43 -29.89
C TYR A 320 -16.29 -6.35 -28.54
N ILE A 321 -17.02 -6.62 -27.46
CA ILE A 321 -16.44 -6.97 -26.17
C ILE A 321 -16.81 -8.42 -25.88
N ILE A 322 -15.80 -9.28 -25.74
CA ILE A 322 -16.00 -10.70 -25.48
C ILE A 322 -15.44 -11.01 -24.09
N SER A 323 -16.31 -11.12 -23.09
CA SER A 323 -15.98 -11.51 -21.71
C SER A 323 -17.25 -11.96 -21.00
N SER A 324 -17.12 -12.93 -20.10
CA SER A 324 -18.25 -13.48 -19.36
C SER A 324 -18.92 -12.48 -18.42
N LEU A 325 -18.23 -11.37 -18.11
CA LEU A 325 -18.68 -10.31 -17.19
C LEU A 325 -18.70 -8.91 -17.82
N ALA A 326 -18.62 -8.84 -19.14
CA ALA A 326 -18.56 -7.57 -19.86
C ALA A 326 -19.81 -6.71 -19.63
N GLU A 327 -21.00 -7.30 -19.59
CA GLU A 327 -22.24 -6.56 -19.35
C GLU A 327 -22.25 -5.91 -17.95
N GLU A 328 -21.79 -6.63 -16.94
CA GLU A 328 -21.66 -6.15 -15.56
C GLU A 328 -20.62 -5.04 -15.43
N PHE A 329 -19.47 -5.15 -16.10
CA PHE A 329 -18.46 -4.09 -16.12
C PHE A 329 -19.01 -2.79 -16.72
N LEU A 330 -19.70 -2.88 -17.86
CA LEU A 330 -20.27 -1.72 -18.54
C LEU A 330 -21.49 -1.13 -17.80
N ALA A 331 -22.27 -1.96 -17.12
CA ALA A 331 -23.37 -1.49 -16.28
C ALA A 331 -22.83 -0.74 -15.05
N PHE A 332 -21.76 -1.27 -14.44
CA PHE A 332 -21.15 -0.66 -13.27
C PHE A 332 -20.56 0.72 -13.55
N SER A 333 -19.91 0.92 -14.71
CA SER A 333 -19.35 2.24 -15.09
C SER A 333 -20.40 3.35 -15.22
N ASN A 334 -21.68 3.02 -15.35
CA ASN A 334 -22.78 3.98 -15.42
C ASN A 334 -23.36 4.39 -14.05
N ILE A 335 -23.03 3.68 -12.97
CA ILE A 335 -23.65 3.88 -11.65
C ILE A 335 -22.66 4.32 -10.56
N ILE A 336 -21.49 4.83 -10.95
CA ILE A 336 -20.39 5.22 -10.04
C ILE A 336 -19.84 6.63 -10.28
N PRO A 337 -20.68 7.65 -10.55
CA PRO A 337 -20.19 8.99 -10.90
C PRO A 337 -19.25 9.57 -9.83
N GLU A 338 -19.47 9.27 -8.55
CA GLU A 338 -18.66 9.77 -7.43
C GLU A 338 -17.21 9.25 -7.41
N TRP A 339 -16.87 8.26 -8.25
CA TRP A 339 -15.52 7.70 -8.39
C TRP A 339 -14.78 8.22 -9.63
N LEU A 340 -15.44 9.03 -10.47
CA LEU A 340 -14.92 9.52 -11.75
C LEU A 340 -14.35 10.94 -11.65
N CYS A 341 -13.63 11.37 -12.69
CA CYS A 341 -13.12 12.75 -12.77
C CYS A 341 -14.26 13.77 -12.91
N LYS A 342 -13.96 15.05 -12.59
CA LYS A 342 -14.96 16.13 -12.62
C LYS A 342 -15.66 16.28 -13.97
N GLN A 343 -14.91 16.15 -15.07
CA GLN A 343 -15.46 16.21 -16.43
C GLN A 343 -16.54 15.15 -16.69
N ARG A 344 -16.37 13.94 -16.11
CA ARG A 344 -17.36 12.85 -16.22
C ARG A 344 -18.55 13.09 -15.31
N GLN A 345 -18.33 13.62 -14.11
CA GLN A 345 -19.41 14.01 -13.20
C GLN A 345 -20.30 15.11 -13.80
N GLU A 346 -19.71 16.09 -14.49
CA GLU A 346 -20.44 17.17 -15.19
C GLU A 346 -21.39 16.65 -16.29
N LYS A 347 -21.01 15.56 -16.98
CA LYS A 347 -21.89 14.90 -17.95
C LYS A 347 -23.16 14.36 -17.30
N LEU A 348 -23.08 13.81 -16.09
CA LEU A 348 -24.25 13.34 -15.35
C LEU A 348 -25.25 14.49 -15.09
N PHE A 349 -24.75 15.64 -14.62
CA PHE A 349 -25.58 16.82 -14.37
C PHE A 349 -26.20 17.38 -15.66
N SER A 350 -25.56 17.13 -16.80
CA SER A 350 -26.05 17.52 -18.13
C SER A 350 -27.01 16.49 -18.75
N GLY A 351 -27.31 15.38 -18.05
CA GLY A 351 -28.14 14.29 -18.57
C GLY A 351 -27.48 13.47 -19.69
N GLU A 352 -26.17 13.61 -19.86
CA GLU A 352 -25.37 12.85 -20.82
C GLU A 352 -24.83 11.57 -20.17
N PRO A 353 -24.60 10.49 -20.96
CA PRO A 353 -23.96 9.30 -20.44
C PRO A 353 -22.51 9.60 -20.03
N LEU A 354 -22.07 9.00 -18.91
CA LEU A 354 -20.72 9.17 -18.35
C LEU A 354 -19.64 8.76 -19.38
N PHE A 355 -19.92 7.67 -20.10
CA PHE A 355 -19.06 7.11 -21.13
C PHE A 355 -19.86 6.79 -22.40
N ALA A 356 -19.22 6.85 -23.58
CA ALA A 356 -19.94 6.68 -24.84
C ALA A 356 -20.41 5.23 -25.10
N HIS A 357 -19.87 4.23 -24.41
CA HIS A 357 -20.27 2.81 -24.62
C HIS A 357 -21.79 2.61 -24.52
N ALA A 358 -22.47 3.36 -23.63
CA ALA A 358 -23.92 3.31 -23.50
C ALA A 358 -24.63 3.69 -24.82
N LYS A 359 -24.15 4.73 -25.53
CA LYS A 359 -24.68 5.11 -26.86
C LYS A 359 -24.31 4.06 -27.91
N LEU A 360 -23.07 3.56 -27.88
CA LEU A 360 -22.57 2.60 -28.87
C LEU A 360 -23.32 1.27 -28.85
N VAL A 361 -23.70 0.79 -27.66
CA VAL A 361 -24.54 -0.42 -27.51
C VAL A 361 -25.94 -0.16 -28.08
N ASN A 362 -26.55 0.98 -27.76
CA ASN A 362 -27.88 1.34 -28.26
C ASN A 362 -27.92 1.51 -29.79
N GLU A 363 -26.86 2.07 -30.37
CA GLU A 363 -26.69 2.23 -31.82
C GLU A 363 -26.28 0.95 -32.54
N LYS A 364 -26.08 -0.16 -31.81
CA LYS A 364 -25.57 -1.44 -32.35
C LYS A 364 -24.23 -1.30 -33.07
N LYS A 365 -23.38 -0.36 -32.62
CA LYS A 365 -21.97 -0.25 -33.04
C LYS A 365 -21.04 -1.09 -32.16
N LEU A 366 -21.41 -1.24 -30.88
CA LEU A 366 -20.73 -2.07 -29.89
C LEU A 366 -21.60 -3.26 -29.52
N HIS A 367 -21.05 -4.47 -29.65
CA HIS A 367 -21.74 -5.71 -29.30
C HIS A 367 -21.00 -6.43 -28.17
N VAL A 368 -21.76 -6.92 -27.20
CA VAL A 368 -21.21 -7.59 -26.01
C VAL A 368 -21.62 -9.06 -26.03
N PHE A 369 -20.64 -9.96 -25.82
CA PHE A 369 -20.88 -11.40 -25.80
C PHE A 369 -20.08 -12.08 -24.69
N PRO A 370 -20.61 -13.15 -24.07
CA PRO A 370 -19.96 -13.80 -22.95
C PRO A 370 -18.75 -14.66 -23.34
N ALA A 371 -18.71 -15.20 -24.57
CA ALA A 371 -17.69 -16.13 -25.02
C ALA A 371 -17.56 -16.15 -26.55
N VAL A 372 -16.40 -16.60 -27.05
CA VAL A 372 -16.10 -16.74 -28.49
C VAL A 372 -17.01 -17.77 -29.16
N HIS A 373 -17.42 -18.81 -28.43
CA HIS A 373 -18.31 -19.86 -28.93
C HIS A 373 -19.80 -19.52 -28.74
N SER A 374 -20.15 -18.28 -28.38
CA SER A 374 -21.53 -17.85 -28.22
C SER A 374 -22.31 -17.96 -29.55
N PRO A 375 -23.47 -18.65 -29.60
CA PRO A 375 -24.24 -18.79 -30.84
C PRO A 375 -24.63 -17.44 -31.46
N LYS A 376 -24.93 -16.43 -30.64
CA LYS A 376 -25.29 -15.09 -31.10
C LYS A 376 -24.08 -14.35 -31.70
N LEU A 377 -22.87 -14.59 -31.19
CA LEU A 377 -21.65 -14.04 -31.77
C LEU A 377 -21.42 -14.66 -33.14
N LEU A 378 -21.50 -16.00 -33.24
CA LEU A 378 -21.28 -16.73 -34.49
C LEU A 378 -22.23 -16.32 -35.62
N MET A 379 -23.48 -15.97 -35.29
CA MET A 379 -24.45 -15.46 -36.28
C MET A 379 -24.18 -14.01 -36.73
N ASN A 380 -23.54 -13.20 -35.88
CA ASN A 380 -23.32 -11.76 -36.12
C ASN A 380 -21.88 -11.42 -36.50
N TRP A 381 -20.94 -12.39 -36.42
CA TRP A 381 -19.51 -12.18 -36.64
C TRP A 381 -19.24 -11.61 -38.03
N GLN A 382 -18.44 -10.55 -38.07
CA GLN A 382 -18.09 -9.82 -39.28
C GLN A 382 -16.63 -9.40 -39.18
N GLU A 383 -15.89 -9.50 -40.29
CA GLU A 383 -14.50 -9.05 -40.40
C GLU A 383 -14.37 -8.09 -41.60
N PRO A 384 -13.56 -7.01 -41.51
CA PRO A 384 -12.73 -6.62 -40.37
C PRO A 384 -13.56 -6.18 -39.15
N CYS A 385 -13.02 -6.38 -37.94
CA CYS A 385 -13.64 -5.95 -36.69
C CYS A 385 -12.62 -5.54 -35.63
N ILE A 386 -13.10 -4.91 -34.57
CA ILE A 386 -12.28 -4.51 -33.42
C ILE A 386 -12.81 -5.25 -32.19
N VAL A 387 -11.95 -5.99 -31.50
CA VAL A 387 -12.34 -6.83 -30.35
C VAL A 387 -11.55 -6.46 -29.11
N PHE A 388 -12.27 -6.11 -28.05
CA PHE A 388 -11.77 -6.02 -26.69
C PHE A 388 -12.05 -7.33 -25.97
N SER A 389 -11.01 -7.96 -25.42
CA SER A 389 -11.20 -9.24 -24.74
C SER A 389 -10.11 -9.56 -23.73
N PRO A 390 -10.44 -10.07 -22.53
CA PRO A 390 -9.43 -10.63 -21.65
C PRO A 390 -8.83 -11.92 -22.22
N HIS A 391 -7.68 -12.39 -21.74
CA HIS A 391 -6.85 -11.80 -20.68
C HIS A 391 -5.52 -11.25 -21.24
N TRP A 392 -4.99 -10.18 -20.65
CA TRP A 392 -3.73 -9.52 -21.08
C TRP A 392 -2.51 -10.44 -21.11
N SER A 393 -2.57 -11.58 -20.42
CA SER A 393 -1.49 -12.57 -20.41
C SER A 393 -1.37 -13.38 -21.70
N LEU A 394 -2.38 -13.35 -22.59
CA LEU A 394 -2.44 -14.17 -23.81
C LEU A 394 -2.28 -15.68 -23.54
N ARG A 395 -2.66 -16.13 -22.34
CA ARG A 395 -2.63 -17.54 -21.94
C ARG A 395 -3.99 -18.14 -21.69
N LEU A 396 -5.00 -17.30 -21.48
CA LEU A 396 -6.36 -17.71 -21.18
C LEU A 396 -7.37 -16.73 -21.73
N GLY A 397 -8.59 -17.23 -21.88
CA GLY A 397 -9.73 -16.46 -22.35
C GLY A 397 -9.78 -16.24 -23.87
N PRO A 398 -10.75 -15.45 -24.32
CA PRO A 398 -11.02 -15.20 -25.74
C PRO A 398 -9.82 -14.71 -26.56
N ALA A 399 -8.90 -13.96 -25.94
CA ALA A 399 -7.72 -13.42 -26.62
C ALA A 399 -6.87 -14.51 -27.28
N VAL A 400 -6.75 -15.71 -26.68
CA VAL A 400 -5.97 -16.82 -27.24
C VAL A 400 -6.56 -17.31 -28.55
N HIS A 401 -7.88 -17.52 -28.59
CA HIS A 401 -8.57 -18.02 -29.78
C HIS A 401 -8.55 -17.01 -30.93
N LEU A 402 -8.72 -15.72 -30.63
CA LEU A 402 -8.67 -14.65 -31.62
C LEU A 402 -7.26 -14.47 -32.16
N LEU A 403 -6.24 -14.56 -31.30
CA LEU A 403 -4.86 -14.46 -31.71
C LEU A 403 -4.43 -15.64 -32.59
N GLN A 404 -4.88 -16.86 -32.29
CA GLN A 404 -4.68 -18.03 -33.18
C GLN A 404 -5.32 -17.83 -34.56
N ARG A 405 -6.45 -17.12 -34.64
CA ARG A 405 -7.14 -16.85 -35.90
C ARG A 405 -6.42 -15.79 -36.73
N TRP A 406 -5.88 -14.76 -36.09
CA TRP A 406 -5.34 -13.58 -36.77
C TRP A 406 -3.82 -13.50 -36.84
N SER A 407 -3.07 -14.39 -36.17
CA SER A 407 -1.61 -14.35 -36.13
C SER A 407 -0.95 -14.38 -37.52
N GLY A 408 -1.59 -15.01 -38.51
CA GLY A 408 -1.12 -15.08 -39.89
C GLY A 408 -1.60 -13.94 -40.81
N ASP A 409 -2.34 -12.95 -40.31
CA ASP A 409 -2.84 -11.84 -41.12
C ASP A 409 -2.00 -10.56 -40.92
N GLN A 410 -1.24 -10.18 -41.95
CA GLN A 410 -0.38 -8.99 -41.98
C GLN A 410 -1.11 -7.65 -41.82
N ASN A 411 -2.42 -7.62 -42.11
CA ASN A 411 -3.23 -6.42 -41.97
C ASN A 411 -3.79 -6.26 -40.55
N SER A 412 -3.91 -7.37 -39.82
CA SER A 412 -4.43 -7.38 -38.45
C SER A 412 -3.45 -6.79 -37.45
N LEU A 413 -3.98 -6.26 -36.33
CA LEU A 413 -3.23 -5.55 -35.30
C LEU A 413 -3.54 -6.07 -33.91
N LEU A 414 -2.50 -6.39 -33.14
CA LEU A 414 -2.57 -6.71 -31.72
C LEU A 414 -2.08 -5.50 -30.91
N ILE A 415 -2.88 -5.02 -29.96
CA ILE A 415 -2.49 -3.92 -29.06
C ILE A 415 -2.22 -4.48 -27.67
N LEU A 416 -0.95 -4.50 -27.24
CA LEU A 416 -0.55 -5.00 -25.92
C LEU A 416 -0.12 -3.87 -25.01
N GLU A 417 -0.57 -3.94 -23.76
CA GLU A 417 0.05 -3.14 -22.70
C GLU A 417 1.45 -3.69 -22.41
N SER A 418 2.44 -2.80 -22.35
CA SER A 418 3.82 -3.15 -22.01
C SER A 418 3.90 -3.89 -20.69
N GLY A 419 4.63 -5.00 -20.70
CA GLY A 419 4.80 -5.84 -19.54
C GLY A 419 6.07 -6.69 -19.65
N PRO A 420 6.44 -7.41 -18.59
CA PRO A 420 7.58 -8.31 -18.64
C PRO A 420 7.33 -9.43 -19.67
N ASP A 421 8.34 -9.70 -20.49
CA ASP A 421 8.43 -10.86 -21.39
C ASP A 421 7.35 -10.94 -22.51
N VAL A 422 7.05 -9.82 -23.20
CA VAL A 422 6.15 -9.79 -24.38
C VAL A 422 6.56 -10.84 -25.44
N ASP A 423 7.86 -10.98 -25.69
CA ASP A 423 8.38 -11.99 -26.61
C ASP A 423 8.01 -13.42 -26.21
N LEU A 424 8.02 -13.71 -24.90
CA LEU A 424 7.61 -15.01 -24.37
C LEU A 424 6.10 -15.17 -24.46
N ALA A 425 5.33 -14.11 -24.20
CA ALA A 425 3.88 -14.08 -24.36
C ALA A 425 3.47 -14.44 -25.79
N LEU A 426 4.19 -13.93 -26.80
CA LEU A 426 3.90 -14.16 -28.22
C LEU A 426 4.50 -15.47 -28.78
N LEU A 427 5.43 -16.10 -28.09
CA LEU A 427 6.13 -17.30 -28.56
C LEU A 427 5.20 -18.43 -29.07
N PRO A 428 4.07 -18.77 -28.41
CA PRO A 428 3.16 -19.82 -28.90
C PRO A 428 2.48 -19.52 -30.24
N PHE A 429 2.50 -18.26 -30.68
CA PHE A 429 1.79 -17.79 -31.87
C PHE A 429 2.73 -17.54 -33.05
N LYS A 430 4.03 -17.88 -32.92
CA LYS A 430 5.00 -17.76 -34.01
C LYS A 430 4.80 -18.89 -35.04
N PRO A 431 5.03 -18.63 -36.35
CA PRO A 431 5.38 -17.34 -36.95
C PRO A 431 4.19 -16.36 -36.88
N MET A 432 4.47 -15.11 -36.53
CA MET A 432 3.45 -14.08 -36.35
C MET A 432 3.64 -13.00 -37.41
N GLU A 433 2.70 -12.93 -38.34
CA GLU A 433 2.63 -11.93 -39.41
C GLU A 433 1.78 -10.73 -39.00
N MET A 434 0.85 -10.92 -38.07
CA MET A 434 0.06 -9.87 -37.43
C MET A 434 0.95 -8.81 -36.79
N LYS A 435 0.61 -7.54 -37.01
CA LYS A 435 1.33 -6.41 -36.42
C LYS A 435 1.09 -6.38 -34.91
N VAL A 436 2.13 -6.11 -34.13
CA VAL A 436 2.02 -5.93 -32.67
C VAL A 436 2.40 -4.50 -32.34
N LEU A 437 1.46 -3.78 -31.72
CA LEU A 437 1.69 -2.47 -31.12
C LEU A 437 1.76 -2.65 -29.60
N GLU A 438 2.94 -2.45 -29.05
CA GLU A 438 3.15 -2.40 -27.62
C GLU A 438 2.96 -0.96 -27.12
N CYS A 439 2.21 -0.77 -26.03
CA CYS A 439 1.86 0.53 -25.49
C CYS A 439 2.01 0.62 -23.97
N SER A 440 2.59 1.74 -23.50
CA SER A 440 2.77 2.04 -22.08
C SER A 440 1.87 3.20 -21.67
N PHE A 441 0.79 2.91 -20.95
CA PHE A 441 -0.02 3.97 -20.33
C PHE A 441 0.54 4.37 -18.97
N LEU A 442 0.04 5.47 -18.41
CA LEU A 442 0.46 5.92 -17.11
C LEU A 442 0.09 4.87 -16.04
N SER A 443 1.05 4.56 -15.16
CA SER A 443 0.94 3.48 -14.16
C SER A 443 1.56 3.85 -12.82
N GLY A 444 1.95 5.10 -12.60
CA GLY A 444 2.54 5.53 -11.34
C GLY A 444 3.10 6.94 -11.41
N ILE A 445 3.59 7.43 -10.27
CA ILE A 445 4.11 8.79 -10.15
C ILE A 445 5.44 8.87 -10.92
N ARG A 446 5.55 9.82 -11.84
CA ARG A 446 6.81 10.09 -12.55
C ARG A 446 7.86 10.61 -11.60
N LEU A 447 9.11 10.20 -11.81
CA LEU A 447 10.23 10.58 -10.94
C LEU A 447 10.35 12.10 -10.72
N GLN A 448 10.13 12.89 -11.76
CA GLN A 448 10.18 14.36 -11.70
C GLN A 448 9.14 14.98 -10.75
N ASN A 449 8.04 14.28 -10.48
CA ASN A 449 6.97 14.76 -9.59
C ASN A 449 7.18 14.36 -8.13
N VAL A 450 8.13 13.48 -7.85
CA VAL A 450 8.38 12.96 -6.50
C VAL A 450 8.92 14.05 -5.59
N GLU A 451 9.92 14.81 -6.05
CA GLU A 451 10.50 15.89 -5.25
C GLU A 451 9.49 17.04 -4.98
N PRO A 452 8.75 17.56 -5.96
CA PRO A 452 7.69 18.53 -5.70
C PRO A 452 6.62 18.00 -4.73
N LEU A 453 6.20 16.73 -4.88
CA LEU A 453 5.23 16.12 -3.97
C LEU A 453 5.79 16.04 -2.54
N LEU A 454 7.03 15.62 -2.35
CA LEU A 454 7.65 15.55 -1.02
C LEU A 454 7.83 16.93 -0.38
N LYS A 455 8.08 17.99 -1.17
CA LYS A 455 8.10 19.37 -0.66
C LYS A 455 6.74 19.84 -0.14
N ILE A 456 5.65 19.36 -0.75
CA ILE A 456 4.27 19.65 -0.31
C ILE A 456 3.89 18.82 0.92
N LEU A 457 4.24 17.52 0.94
CA LEU A 457 3.86 16.60 2.00
C LEU A 457 4.68 16.80 3.29
N GLN A 458 5.94 17.21 3.16
CA GLN A 458 6.90 17.43 4.25
C GLN A 458 7.00 16.27 5.28
N PRO A 459 7.16 15.00 4.84
CA PRO A 459 7.29 13.89 5.77
C PRO A 459 8.65 13.89 6.48
N LYS A 460 8.71 13.23 7.64
CA LYS A 460 9.96 13.01 8.38
C LYS A 460 10.74 11.81 7.83
N VAL A 461 10.02 10.81 7.35
CA VAL A 461 10.58 9.56 6.79
C VAL A 461 9.91 9.25 5.46
N VAL A 462 10.72 8.83 4.48
CA VAL A 462 10.24 8.32 3.20
C VAL A 462 10.78 6.91 2.97
N LEU A 463 9.91 6.00 2.55
CA LEU A 463 10.27 4.63 2.17
C LEU A 463 10.07 4.42 0.68
N LEU A 464 11.13 3.97 0.02
CA LEU A 464 11.18 3.71 -1.41
C LEU A 464 11.55 2.23 -1.67
N PRO A 465 10.99 1.56 -2.67
CA PRO A 465 11.48 0.24 -3.09
C PRO A 465 12.99 0.27 -3.45
N LYS A 466 13.75 -0.79 -3.17
CA LYS A 466 15.20 -0.84 -3.47
C LYS A 466 15.52 -0.83 -4.96
N ASP A 467 14.59 -1.22 -5.83
CA ASP A 467 14.78 -1.18 -7.29
C ASP A 467 14.95 0.26 -7.81
N LEU A 468 14.71 1.24 -6.94
CA LEU A 468 14.76 2.67 -7.20
C LEU A 468 15.98 3.34 -6.57
N LYS A 469 17.00 2.56 -6.18
CA LYS A 469 18.25 3.09 -5.57
C LYS A 469 18.94 4.18 -6.40
N GLN A 470 18.75 4.21 -7.72
CA GLN A 470 19.29 5.26 -8.59
C GLN A 470 18.74 6.66 -8.28
N ILE A 471 17.61 6.74 -7.56
CA ILE A 471 16.91 7.97 -7.15
C ILE A 471 17.54 8.61 -5.88
N SER A 472 18.72 8.13 -5.48
CA SER A 472 19.55 8.63 -4.36
C SER A 472 19.95 10.13 -4.42
N SER A 473 19.54 10.88 -5.45
CA SER A 473 19.73 12.33 -5.57
C SER A 473 18.58 13.19 -5.01
N LEU A 474 17.55 12.61 -4.38
CA LEU A 474 16.54 13.36 -3.60
C LEU A 474 17.21 14.03 -2.38
N LYS A 475 17.89 15.15 -2.63
CA LYS A 475 18.47 16.03 -1.61
C LYS A 475 17.37 16.93 -1.03
N SER A 476 16.36 16.31 -0.43
CA SER A 476 15.52 17.01 0.54
C SER A 476 16.29 17.01 1.85
N ASN A 477 16.90 18.15 2.20
CA ASN A 477 17.69 18.29 3.44
C ASN A 477 16.88 18.08 4.75
N SER A 478 15.58 17.79 4.66
CA SER A 478 14.65 17.74 5.79
C SER A 478 14.06 16.35 6.09
N CYS A 479 14.29 15.32 5.26
CA CYS A 479 13.64 14.01 5.41
C CYS A 479 14.65 12.84 5.37
N SER A 480 14.42 11.81 6.20
CA SER A 480 15.22 10.57 6.17
C SER A 480 14.64 9.57 5.18
N THR A 481 15.47 9.09 4.25
CA THR A 481 15.03 8.14 3.21
C THR A 481 15.53 6.74 3.53
N PHE A 482 14.62 5.77 3.53
CA PHE A 482 14.92 4.36 3.66
C PHE A 482 14.49 3.60 2.41
N HIS A 483 15.13 2.47 2.16
CA HIS A 483 14.76 1.58 1.07
C HIS A 483 14.29 0.23 1.58
N TYR A 484 13.18 -0.27 1.04
CA TYR A 484 12.63 -1.58 1.38
C TYR A 484 12.71 -2.57 0.23
N CYS A 485 12.78 -3.85 0.57
CA CYS A 485 12.69 -4.96 -0.36
C CYS A 485 11.48 -5.82 -0.01
N VAL A 486 10.89 -6.44 -1.03
CA VAL A 486 9.84 -7.43 -0.83
C VAL A 486 10.38 -8.57 0.02
N ASN A 487 9.63 -8.96 1.05
CA ASN A 487 9.97 -10.02 2.04
C ASN A 487 11.11 -9.70 3.01
N GLU A 488 11.54 -8.45 3.14
CA GLU A 488 12.49 -8.04 4.18
C GLU A 488 11.80 -7.21 5.26
N THR A 489 12.12 -7.48 6.53
CA THR A 489 11.66 -6.64 7.64
C THR A 489 12.59 -5.45 7.81
N LEU A 490 12.04 -4.25 7.65
CA LEU A 490 12.76 -3.00 7.89
C LEU A 490 12.30 -2.38 9.22
N ARG A 491 13.25 -2.00 10.08
CA ARG A 491 12.96 -1.29 11.33
C ARG A 491 13.05 0.21 11.09
N ILE A 492 11.94 0.92 11.25
CA ILE A 492 11.88 2.38 11.20
C ILE A 492 12.00 2.90 12.64
N PRO A 493 12.85 3.92 12.91
CA PRO A 493 12.95 4.51 14.24
C PRO A 493 11.62 5.15 14.68
N SER A 494 11.34 5.12 15.99
CA SER A 494 10.19 5.84 16.54
C SER A 494 10.38 7.34 16.30
N LEU A 495 9.38 8.01 15.71
CA LEU A 495 9.43 9.44 15.41
C LEU A 495 8.86 10.31 16.54
N LYS A 496 8.22 9.68 17.52
CA LYS A 496 7.76 10.31 18.75
C LYS A 496 8.32 9.51 19.93
N ASP A 497 9.19 10.13 20.72
CA ASP A 497 9.67 9.59 21.99
C ASP A 497 8.64 9.83 23.12
N ASN A 498 7.78 10.83 22.94
CA ASN A 498 6.77 11.23 23.91
C ASN A 498 5.36 10.92 23.37
N SER A 499 4.54 10.25 24.18
CA SER A 499 3.11 10.08 23.93
C SER A 499 2.33 11.33 24.36
N GLU A 500 1.54 11.89 23.45
CA GLU A 500 0.60 12.96 23.78
C GLU A 500 -0.60 12.37 24.53
N LEU A 501 -0.88 12.91 25.73
CA LEU A 501 -2.00 12.51 26.58
C LEU A 501 -2.98 13.69 26.69
N GLU A 502 -4.20 13.52 26.20
CA GLU A 502 -5.28 14.48 26.42
C GLU A 502 -5.89 14.24 27.80
N ILE A 503 -5.95 15.28 28.64
CA ILE A 503 -6.50 15.19 30.00
C ILE A 503 -7.83 15.93 30.01
N ALA A 504 -8.89 15.26 30.47
CA ALA A 504 -10.20 15.89 30.63
C ALA A 504 -10.13 17.11 31.54
N THR A 505 -10.89 18.16 31.22
CA THR A 505 -10.77 19.49 31.87
C THR A 505 -11.09 19.46 33.35
N ASP A 506 -12.00 18.58 33.77
CA ASP A 506 -12.33 18.31 35.16
C ASP A 506 -11.15 17.72 35.94
N LEU A 507 -10.41 16.76 35.36
CA LEU A 507 -9.18 16.22 35.96
C LEU A 507 -8.05 17.25 35.96
N ALA A 508 -7.90 18.01 34.89
CA ALA A 508 -6.88 19.06 34.81
C ALA A 508 -7.11 20.15 35.89
N SER A 509 -8.37 20.41 36.26
CA SER A 509 -8.68 21.35 37.34
C SER A 509 -8.25 20.87 38.74
N GLN A 510 -7.98 19.57 38.90
CA GLN A 510 -7.55 18.94 40.16
C GLN A 510 -6.02 18.93 40.33
N PHE A 511 -5.27 19.56 39.43
CA PHE A 511 -3.82 19.62 39.52
C PHE A 511 -3.35 20.34 40.79
N ASN A 512 -2.87 19.55 41.74
CA ASN A 512 -2.13 20.02 42.89
C ASN A 512 -0.64 19.82 42.63
N TRP A 513 0.02 20.87 42.15
CA TRP A 513 1.44 20.82 41.83
C TRP A 513 2.30 20.84 43.09
N ARG A 514 3.24 19.89 43.17
CA ARG A 514 4.35 19.87 44.12
C ARG A 514 5.64 20.12 43.36
N ASN A 515 6.42 21.10 43.81
CA ASN A 515 7.67 21.47 43.17
C ASN A 515 8.82 20.73 43.87
N LEU A 516 9.51 19.85 43.13
CA LEU A 516 10.65 19.10 43.64
C LEU A 516 11.92 19.92 43.53
N LYS A 517 12.58 20.14 44.66
CA LYS A 517 13.73 21.06 44.77
C LYS A 517 14.97 20.57 44.03
N GLN A 518 15.10 19.26 43.79
CA GLN A 518 16.31 18.67 43.23
C GLN A 518 16.42 18.75 41.69
N GLU A 519 15.31 18.92 40.95
CA GLU A 519 15.35 18.93 39.47
C GLU A 519 14.45 19.98 38.79
N ASN A 520 13.84 20.91 39.53
CA ASN A 520 12.92 21.92 38.96
C ASN A 520 11.71 21.28 38.24
N ILE A 521 11.32 20.08 38.67
CA ILE A 521 10.20 19.31 38.13
C ILE A 521 8.97 19.60 38.97
N ASN A 522 7.90 20.04 38.32
CA ASN A 522 6.57 20.14 38.93
C ASN A 522 5.84 18.82 38.73
N MET A 523 5.45 18.17 39.82
CA MET A 523 4.74 16.90 39.79
C MET A 523 3.34 17.05 40.38
N THR A 524 2.39 16.31 39.83
CA THR A 524 1.03 16.24 40.34
C THR A 524 0.48 14.84 40.12
N ARG A 525 -0.33 14.36 41.06
CA ARG A 525 -0.94 13.03 40.98
C ARG A 525 -2.33 13.16 40.39
N LEU A 526 -2.56 12.50 39.27
CA LEU A 526 -3.89 12.34 38.70
C LEU A 526 -4.35 10.89 38.82
N LYS A 527 -5.63 10.71 39.13
CA LYS A 527 -6.32 9.42 39.02
C LYS A 527 -7.42 9.57 37.98
N GLY A 528 -7.37 8.74 36.95
CA GLY A 528 -8.37 8.72 35.90
C GLY A 528 -8.36 7.37 35.19
N GLU A 529 -9.37 7.15 34.37
CA GLU A 529 -9.44 6.04 33.44
C GLU A 529 -8.73 6.45 32.14
N LEU A 530 -7.69 5.70 31.78
CA LEU A 530 -6.93 5.89 30.55
C LEU A 530 -7.62 5.10 29.44
N CYS A 531 -8.12 5.80 28.43
CA CYS A 531 -8.67 5.20 27.22
C CYS A 531 -7.89 5.66 25.98
N VAL A 532 -7.94 4.84 24.93
CA VAL A 532 -7.48 5.27 23.60
C VAL A 532 -8.73 5.47 22.77
N ASP A 533 -8.93 6.69 22.30
CA ASP A 533 -10.09 7.09 21.53
C ASP A 533 -9.62 7.85 20.30
N HIS A 534 -10.05 7.41 19.12
CA HIS A 534 -9.61 7.97 17.84
C HIS A 534 -8.07 8.10 17.72
N GLY A 535 -7.34 7.08 18.17
CA GLY A 535 -5.86 7.05 18.11
C GLY A 535 -5.15 8.04 19.03
N ARG A 536 -5.87 8.69 19.95
CA ARG A 536 -5.31 9.58 20.97
C ARG A 536 -5.50 8.95 22.36
N GLN A 537 -4.49 9.09 23.21
CA GLN A 537 -4.62 8.70 24.61
C GLN A 537 -5.39 9.78 25.35
N ARG A 538 -6.47 9.41 26.02
CA ARG A 538 -7.32 10.31 26.80
C ARG A 538 -7.40 9.81 28.23
N LEU A 539 -7.23 10.72 29.19
CA LEU A 539 -7.44 10.47 30.61
C LEU A 539 -8.75 11.13 31.04
N SER A 540 -9.69 10.32 31.52
CA SER A 540 -11.03 10.75 31.93
C SER A 540 -11.34 10.38 33.38
N THR A 541 -12.32 11.05 34.01
CA THR A 541 -12.71 10.75 35.38
C THR A 541 -13.33 9.35 35.48
N GLY A 542 -12.67 8.45 36.21
CA GLY A 542 -13.12 7.06 36.36
C GLY A 542 -14.26 6.91 37.37
N ASN A 543 -15.23 6.06 37.05
CA ASN A 543 -16.31 5.69 37.97
C ASN A 543 -15.83 4.58 38.92
N GLN A 544 -15.17 4.91 40.05
CA GLN A 544 -15.34 4.20 41.34
C GLN A 544 -14.45 4.70 42.49
N GLU A 545 -15.10 4.74 43.65
CA GLU A 545 -14.59 4.88 45.01
C GLU A 545 -13.82 3.61 45.42
N SER A 546 -12.49 3.71 45.47
CA SER A 546 -11.66 2.71 46.15
C SER A 546 -10.97 3.42 47.31
N SER A 547 -11.53 3.28 48.51
CA SER A 547 -11.06 3.87 49.77
C SER A 547 -9.90 3.09 50.40
N GLU A 548 -8.95 2.64 49.60
CA GLU A 548 -7.67 2.15 50.12
C GLU A 548 -6.65 3.27 49.99
N SER A 549 -6.11 3.73 51.12
CA SER A 549 -4.98 4.65 51.17
C SER A 549 -3.79 3.96 50.52
N ARG A 550 -3.56 4.25 49.23
CA ARG A 550 -2.41 3.73 48.51
C ARG A 550 -1.13 4.27 49.15
N PRO A 551 -0.04 3.47 49.22
CA PRO A 551 1.21 3.88 49.85
C PRO A 551 1.76 5.16 49.20
N LEU A 552 2.30 6.04 50.04
CA LEU A 552 3.09 7.19 49.58
C LEU A 552 4.28 6.68 48.77
N VAL A 553 4.49 7.27 47.59
CA VAL A 553 5.67 7.02 46.77
C VAL A 553 6.66 8.14 47.08
N HIS A 554 7.77 7.79 47.73
CA HIS A 554 8.85 8.72 48.01
C HIS A 554 9.82 8.78 46.82
N TRP A 555 10.31 9.98 46.48
CA TRP A 555 11.23 10.26 45.38
C TRP A 555 12.49 10.96 45.92
N GLY A 556 13.64 10.58 45.39
CA GLY A 556 14.94 11.15 45.73
C GLY A 556 15.80 10.23 46.63
N SER A 557 17.05 10.63 46.83
CA SER A 557 17.98 9.96 47.74
C SER A 557 17.88 10.59 49.14
N THR A 558 17.96 9.75 50.17
CA THR A 558 17.92 10.23 51.55
C THR A 558 19.23 10.93 51.90
N ASP A 559 19.18 12.23 52.14
CA ASP A 559 20.31 13.00 52.66
C ASP A 559 20.57 12.58 54.12
N LEU A 560 21.67 11.86 54.33
CA LEU A 560 22.03 11.26 55.62
C LEU A 560 22.25 12.32 56.71
N GLU A 561 22.79 13.50 56.36
CA GLU A 561 23.01 14.58 57.31
C GLU A 561 21.68 15.16 57.78
N LYS A 562 20.76 15.41 56.84
CA LYS A 562 19.40 15.86 57.18
C LYS A 562 18.62 14.80 57.96
N LEU A 563 18.77 13.53 57.60
CA LEU A 563 18.11 12.43 58.31
C LEU A 563 18.58 12.35 59.76
N LEU A 564 19.88 12.46 60.03
CA LEU A 564 20.41 12.48 61.39
C LEU A 564 19.88 13.68 62.20
N VAL A 565 19.74 14.85 61.57
CA VAL A 565 19.13 16.03 62.20
C VAL A 565 17.65 15.78 62.52
N VAL A 566 16.87 15.20 61.61
CA VAL A 566 15.45 14.88 61.84
C VAL A 566 15.27 13.82 62.92
N LEU A 567 16.09 12.76 62.92
CA LEU A 567 16.07 11.71 63.94
C LEU A 567 16.38 12.29 65.33
N SER A 568 17.41 13.14 65.43
CA SER A 568 17.77 13.79 66.71
C SER A 568 16.67 14.73 67.22
N ASN A 569 16.00 15.49 66.33
CA ASN A 569 14.86 16.33 66.69
C ASN A 569 13.65 15.52 67.17
N ARG A 570 13.51 14.27 66.75
CA ARG A 570 12.49 13.32 67.24
C ARG A 570 12.93 12.52 68.46
N GLY A 571 14.08 12.84 69.06
CA GLY A 571 14.61 12.18 70.26
C GLY A 571 15.31 10.85 70.00
N ILE A 572 15.62 10.52 68.75
CA ILE A 572 16.28 9.29 68.35
C ILE A 572 17.79 9.54 68.21
N LYS A 573 18.62 8.82 68.95
CA LYS A 573 20.09 8.92 68.80
C LYS A 573 20.58 7.94 67.75
N ALA A 574 21.08 8.45 66.65
CA ALA A 574 21.59 7.66 65.54
C ALA A 574 23.02 8.09 65.17
N THR A 575 23.84 7.14 64.72
CA THR A 575 25.21 7.38 64.24
C THR A 575 25.41 6.77 62.86
N LEU A 576 26.19 7.42 62.01
CA LEU A 576 26.61 6.88 60.73
C LEU A 576 27.64 5.74 60.96
N GLY A 577 27.46 4.61 60.28
CA GLY A 577 28.40 3.48 60.28
C GLY A 577 29.09 3.33 58.92
N ASP A 578 30.38 2.96 58.94
CA ASP A 578 31.14 2.64 57.73
C ASP A 578 30.75 1.26 57.19
N ALA A 579 30.40 1.19 55.91
CA ALA A 579 30.07 -0.07 55.25
C ALA A 579 31.35 -0.89 54.97
N PHE A 580 31.53 -1.99 55.68
CA PHE A 580 32.59 -2.95 55.41
C PHE A 580 32.08 -4.10 54.52
N GLY A 581 32.55 -4.18 53.27
CA GLY A 581 32.69 -5.47 52.54
C GLY A 581 32.09 -5.58 51.13
N SER A 582 33.00 -5.78 50.15
CA SER A 582 32.90 -6.41 48.82
C SER A 582 31.74 -6.10 47.85
N GLU A 583 32.11 -5.51 46.71
CA GLU A 583 31.50 -5.69 45.37
C GLU A 583 29.99 -5.95 45.30
N SER A 584 29.19 -4.92 45.60
CA SER A 584 28.03 -4.43 44.83
C SER A 584 27.16 -3.54 45.72
N GLU A 585 27.07 -2.27 45.35
CA GLU A 585 26.27 -1.18 45.96
C GLU A 585 26.79 -0.61 47.30
N SER A 586 27.24 0.64 47.26
CA SER A 586 27.62 1.46 48.41
C SER A 586 26.41 1.78 49.29
N ALA A 587 25.99 0.83 50.13
CA ALA A 587 24.96 1.05 51.13
C ALA A 587 25.53 1.89 52.28
N SER A 588 24.82 2.94 52.70
CA SER A 588 25.16 3.72 53.90
C SER A 588 24.35 3.20 55.08
N LEU A 589 25.01 2.94 56.21
CA LEU A 589 24.36 2.38 57.39
C LEU A 589 24.18 3.47 58.45
N VAL A 590 22.98 3.56 59.02
CA VAL A 590 22.68 4.40 60.18
C VAL A 590 22.24 3.51 61.33
N HIS A 591 23.03 3.52 62.40
CA HIS A 591 22.76 2.76 63.62
C HIS A 591 22.00 3.62 64.63
N VAL A 592 20.81 3.19 65.03
CA VAL A 592 20.01 3.81 66.07
C VAL A 592 20.29 3.13 67.41
N HIS A 593 20.68 3.91 68.42
CA HIS A 593 21.09 3.40 69.73
C HIS A 593 20.05 3.63 70.85
N ASP A 594 19.15 4.59 70.67
CA ASP A 594 18.19 5.08 71.69
C ASP A 594 16.93 5.58 70.94
N PRO A 595 15.68 5.16 71.28
CA PRO A 595 15.24 4.41 72.47
C PRO A 595 15.36 2.88 72.38
N ASN A 596 15.38 2.30 71.18
CA ASN A 596 15.58 0.86 70.94
C ASN A 596 16.55 0.69 69.75
N GLN A 597 17.24 -0.46 69.68
CA GLN A 597 18.19 -0.71 68.58
C GLN A 597 17.45 -0.87 67.25
N ALA A 598 17.84 -0.05 66.26
CA ALA A 598 17.39 -0.17 64.88
C ALA A 598 18.55 0.08 63.90
N LEU A 599 18.44 -0.50 62.72
CA LEU A 599 19.39 -0.33 61.61
C LEU A 599 18.64 0.25 60.41
N ILE A 600 19.13 1.36 59.86
CA ILE A 600 18.64 1.92 58.61
C ILE A 600 19.72 1.73 57.56
N GLU A 601 19.42 0.91 56.56
CA GLU A 601 20.29 0.66 55.42
C GLU A 601 19.79 1.48 54.24
N VAL A 602 20.55 2.50 53.84
CA VAL A 602 20.23 3.38 52.70
C VAL A 602 21.05 2.92 51.49
N ARG A 603 20.38 2.32 50.51
CA ARG A 603 20.93 1.95 49.20
C ARG A 603 20.57 2.99 48.16
N THR A 604 21.13 2.85 46.96
CA THR A 604 20.85 3.72 45.80
C THR A 604 19.38 3.74 45.40
N THR A 605 18.65 2.62 45.55
CA THR A 605 17.26 2.46 45.10
C THR A 605 16.28 2.06 46.20
N SER A 606 16.75 1.81 47.42
CA SER A 606 15.91 1.35 48.52
C SER A 606 16.45 1.78 49.88
N THR A 607 15.57 1.95 50.85
CA THR A 607 15.93 2.15 52.27
C THR A 607 15.25 1.10 53.11
N VAL A 608 16.02 0.31 53.86
CA VAL A 608 15.52 -0.78 54.70
C VAL A 608 15.63 -0.39 56.17
N ILE A 609 14.51 -0.42 56.89
CA ILE A 609 14.47 -0.21 58.34
C ILE A 609 14.36 -1.57 59.01
N SER A 610 15.35 -1.94 59.81
CA SER A 610 15.35 -3.18 60.60
C SER A 610 15.28 -2.84 62.09
N THR A 611 14.16 -3.18 62.73
CA THR A 611 13.91 -2.95 64.16
C THR A 611 12.96 -4.02 64.70
N ALA A 612 13.08 -4.34 65.99
CA ALA A 612 12.15 -5.21 66.71
C ALA A 612 10.92 -4.46 67.26
N ASP A 613 10.94 -3.12 67.22
CA ASP A 613 9.90 -2.24 67.74
C ASP A 613 9.13 -1.57 66.60
N GLU A 614 7.86 -1.93 66.45
CA GLU A 614 6.94 -1.43 65.42
C GLU A 614 6.66 0.08 65.57
N SER A 615 6.61 0.58 66.80
CA SER A 615 6.39 2.01 67.07
C SER A 615 7.59 2.84 66.64
N LEU A 616 8.80 2.34 66.92
CA LEU A 616 10.06 2.93 66.44
C LEU A 616 10.16 2.85 64.92
N ALA A 617 9.75 1.73 64.30
CA ALA A 617 9.71 1.59 62.85
C ALA A 617 8.85 2.68 62.19
N SER A 618 7.66 2.93 62.74
CA SER A 618 6.75 3.96 62.23
C SER A 618 7.34 5.37 62.36
N ILE A 619 7.99 5.69 63.48
CA ILE A 619 8.61 7.00 63.69
C ILE A 619 9.80 7.22 62.76
N ILE A 620 10.62 6.19 62.55
CA ILE A 620 11.75 6.22 61.60
C ILE A 620 11.22 6.36 60.16
N PHE A 621 10.16 5.65 59.81
CA PHE A 621 9.52 5.74 58.50
C PHE A 621 9.00 7.17 58.23
N GLU A 622 8.31 7.79 59.20
CA GLU A 622 7.89 9.18 59.09
C GLU A 622 9.06 10.17 59.00
N ALA A 623 10.15 9.92 59.74
CA ALA A 623 11.35 10.74 59.68
C ALA A 623 11.97 10.71 58.28
N ILE A 624 12.11 9.52 57.69
CA ILE A 624 12.57 9.34 56.30
C ILE A 624 11.62 10.03 55.32
N GLY A 625 10.31 9.87 55.51
CA GLY A 625 9.28 10.52 54.69
C GLY A 625 9.28 12.05 54.77
N SER A 626 9.88 12.65 55.80
CA SER A 626 10.04 14.12 55.91
C SER A 626 11.32 14.66 55.26
N VAL A 627 12.29 13.78 54.99
CA VAL A 627 13.57 14.10 54.33
C VAL A 627 13.47 13.87 52.82
N LEU A 628 12.65 12.90 52.42
CA LEU A 628 12.34 12.59 51.03
C LEU A 628 11.14 13.41 50.56
N ASP A 629 11.17 13.83 49.30
CA ASP A 629 9.97 14.36 48.66
C ASP A 629 9.01 13.19 48.35
N GLY A 630 7.68 13.35 48.45
CA GLY A 630 6.74 12.23 48.26
C GLY A 630 5.37 12.60 47.71
N VAL A 631 4.67 11.60 47.14
CA VAL A 631 3.35 11.71 46.43
C VAL A 631 2.38 10.60 46.81
#